data_AF-A0A553PHI4-F1
#
_entry.id   AF-A0A553PHI4-F1
#
_cell.length_a   1.000
_cell.length_b   1.000
_cell.length_c   1.000
_cell.angle_alpha   90.00
_cell.angle_beta   90.00
_cell.angle_gamma   90.00
#
_symmetry.space_group_name_H-M   'P 1'
#
loop_
_entity.id
_entity.type
_entity.pdbx_description
1 polymer ?
#
loop_
_entity_poly.entity_id
_entity_poly.type
_entity_poly.pdbx_seq_one_letter_code
_entity_poly.pdbx_strand_id
1 'polypeptide(L)'
;METNYLQSVMENTYLELDQNRSFFSLQESVGKSQTRANEKRDLKEREIDLRKEISSLRVLISKKTRDAETHILESNLLIAKLKDELTEAKRSTKGEEEFVSRLERVRESERVALFDEEEREMVEKRDNYKRDIEYEHRVTVEIESWLNERRSHLKELLQFWIEKSKVDIATKEGQLQELIANREADLKRKEEAEQRLKEARQYVEAELVRREQIRIEQEEQAVQIKTTVRIQAWWRMMMVRRGLGQFKKKKTNQPEPKKNGLRK
;
A
#
# COMPACT_ATOMS: atom_id res chain seq x y z
N MET A 1 -77.46 -83.56 98.95
CA MET A 1 -78.23 -82.30 99.13
C MET A 1 -79.56 -82.32 98.40
N GLU A 2 -79.68 -82.96 97.23
CA GLU A 2 -80.95 -83.04 96.49
C GLU A 2 -82.03 -83.88 97.18
N THR A 3 -81.66 -84.91 97.93
CA THR A 3 -82.61 -85.80 98.63
C THR A 3 -83.37 -85.13 99.78
N ASN A 4 -82.69 -84.30 100.60
CA ASN A 4 -83.33 -83.57 101.71
C ASN A 4 -84.23 -82.42 101.21
N TYR A 5 -83.86 -81.78 100.10
CA TYR A 5 -84.67 -80.73 99.47
C TYR A 5 -85.96 -81.32 98.87
N LEU A 6 -85.85 -82.48 98.21
CA LEU A 6 -87.01 -83.18 97.65
C LEU A 6 -87.98 -83.62 98.76
N GLN A 7 -87.46 -84.13 99.87
CA GLN A 7 -88.26 -84.51 101.03
C GLN A 7 -88.98 -83.32 101.66
N SER A 8 -88.30 -82.18 101.82
CA SER A 8 -88.90 -80.93 102.31
C SER A 8 -89.98 -80.38 101.37
N VAL A 9 -89.78 -80.43 100.05
CA VAL A 9 -90.80 -80.00 99.08
C VAL A 9 -92.00 -80.95 99.12
N MET A 10 -91.78 -82.27 99.19
CA MET A 10 -92.85 -83.28 99.27
C MET A 10 -93.67 -83.15 100.56
N GLU A 11 -93.02 -82.96 101.72
CA GLU A 11 -93.70 -82.72 103.01
C GLU A 11 -94.53 -81.44 102.98
N ASN A 12 -93.97 -80.34 102.47
CA ASN A 12 -94.69 -79.07 102.35
C ASN A 12 -95.89 -79.18 101.39
N THR A 13 -95.75 -79.93 100.29
CA THR A 13 -96.86 -80.14 99.34
C THR A 13 -97.94 -81.06 99.88
N TYR A 14 -97.57 -82.07 100.67
CA TYR A 14 -98.51 -82.95 101.35
C TYR A 14 -99.35 -82.16 102.37
N LEU A 15 -98.71 -81.29 103.16
CA LEU A 15 -99.38 -80.40 104.10
C LEU A 15 -100.28 -79.37 103.39
N GLU A 16 -99.82 -78.77 102.29
CA GLU A 16 -100.62 -77.81 101.51
C GLU A 16 -101.84 -78.46 100.82
N LEU A 17 -101.73 -79.71 100.40
CA LEU A 17 -102.82 -80.48 99.80
C LEU A 17 -103.87 -80.92 100.83
N ASP A 18 -103.43 -81.34 102.03
CA ASP A 18 -104.29 -81.78 103.12
C ASP A 18 -105.08 -80.60 103.74
N GLN A 19 -104.40 -79.46 103.97
CA GLN A 19 -104.99 -78.34 104.68
C GLN A 19 -105.69 -77.32 103.77
N ASN A 20 -105.10 -77.01 102.61
CA ASN A 20 -105.52 -75.88 101.78
C ASN A 20 -105.93 -76.30 100.36
N ARG A 21 -105.93 -77.61 100.05
CA ARG A 21 -106.14 -78.17 98.69
C ARG A 21 -105.31 -77.46 97.61
N SER A 22 -104.10 -77.01 97.96
CA SER A 22 -103.19 -76.27 97.09
C SER A 22 -101.85 -77.00 96.97
N PHE A 23 -101.07 -76.67 95.95
CA PHE A 23 -99.76 -77.30 95.68
C PHE A 23 -98.72 -76.24 95.28
N PHE A 24 -98.84 -75.03 95.84
CA PHE A 24 -98.05 -73.86 95.47
C PHE A 24 -96.54 -74.04 95.71
N SER A 25 -96.16 -74.69 96.81
CA SER A 25 -94.75 -75.00 97.11
C SER A 25 -94.09 -75.91 96.06
N LEU A 26 -94.83 -76.86 95.48
CA LEU A 26 -94.36 -77.64 94.32
C LEU A 26 -94.23 -76.74 93.10
N GLN A 27 -95.25 -75.93 92.83
CA GLN A 27 -95.33 -75.08 91.64
C GLN A 27 -94.20 -74.03 91.63
N GLU A 28 -93.87 -73.44 92.77
CA GLU A 28 -92.78 -72.49 92.93
C GLU A 28 -91.40 -73.18 92.82
N SER A 29 -91.22 -74.35 93.43
CA SER A 29 -89.97 -75.12 93.32
C SER A 29 -89.72 -75.60 91.88
N VAL A 30 -90.76 -76.08 91.19
CA VAL A 30 -90.72 -76.44 89.77
C VAL A 30 -90.48 -75.20 88.91
N GLY A 31 -91.12 -74.05 89.20
CA GLY A 31 -90.87 -72.78 88.50
C GLY A 31 -89.44 -72.26 88.67
N LYS A 32 -88.88 -72.33 89.88
CA LYS A 32 -87.47 -72.00 90.19
C LYS A 32 -86.51 -72.98 89.52
N SER A 33 -86.85 -74.26 89.45
CA SER A 33 -86.07 -75.28 88.72
C SER A 33 -86.10 -75.02 87.22
N GLN A 34 -87.27 -74.69 86.67
CA GLN A 34 -87.47 -74.40 85.25
C GLN A 34 -86.75 -73.11 84.82
N THR A 35 -86.82 -72.04 85.61
CA THR A 35 -86.08 -70.79 85.37
C THR A 35 -84.57 -71.02 85.44
N ARG A 36 -84.05 -71.72 86.47
CA ARG A 36 -82.63 -72.10 86.55
C ARG A 36 -82.21 -73.02 85.38
N ALA A 37 -83.08 -73.89 84.90
CA ALA A 37 -82.81 -74.75 83.75
C ALA A 37 -82.76 -73.96 82.44
N ASN A 38 -83.64 -72.95 82.27
CA ASN A 38 -83.62 -72.04 81.15
C ASN A 38 -82.38 -71.13 81.17
N GLU A 39 -82.04 -70.54 82.32
CA GLU A 39 -80.81 -69.74 82.49
C GLU A 39 -79.55 -70.56 82.17
N LYS A 40 -79.50 -71.83 82.60
CA LYS A 40 -78.40 -72.74 82.24
C LYS A 40 -78.37 -73.06 80.75
N ARG A 41 -79.53 -73.15 80.08
CA ARG A 41 -79.61 -73.31 78.62
C ARG A 41 -79.10 -72.07 77.89
N ASP A 42 -79.56 -70.90 78.28
CA ASP A 42 -79.16 -69.62 77.67
C ASP A 42 -77.67 -69.36 77.87
N LEU A 43 -77.13 -69.62 79.07
CA LEU A 43 -75.70 -69.53 79.33
C LEU A 43 -74.90 -70.49 78.45
N LYS A 44 -75.39 -71.71 78.26
CA LYS A 44 -74.72 -72.73 77.42
C LYS A 44 -74.76 -72.36 75.94
N GLU A 45 -75.87 -71.79 75.45
CA GLU A 45 -75.99 -71.29 74.08
C GLU A 45 -75.05 -70.11 73.83
N ARG A 46 -75.01 -69.15 74.78
CA ARG A 46 -74.09 -68.01 74.73
C ARG A 46 -72.62 -68.43 74.80
N GLU A 47 -72.29 -69.45 75.59
CA GLU A 47 -70.94 -70.04 75.62
C GLU A 47 -70.56 -70.66 74.28
N ILE A 48 -71.48 -71.40 73.65
CA ILE A 48 -71.27 -72.00 72.33
C ILE A 48 -71.03 -70.91 71.28
N ASP A 49 -71.80 -69.84 71.30
CA ASP A 49 -71.66 -68.73 70.34
C ASP A 49 -70.37 -67.93 70.58
N LEU A 50 -70.01 -67.65 71.84
CA LEU A 50 -68.72 -67.06 72.18
C LEU A 50 -67.54 -67.94 71.75
N ARG A 51 -67.65 -69.27 71.88
CA ARG A 51 -66.62 -70.21 71.38
C ARG A 51 -66.49 -70.15 69.86
N LYS A 52 -67.61 -70.06 69.13
CA LYS A 52 -67.59 -69.89 67.66
C LYS A 52 -66.94 -68.56 67.27
N GLU A 53 -67.28 -67.47 67.96
CA GLU A 53 -66.71 -66.14 67.72
C GLU A 53 -65.20 -66.09 68.03
N ILE A 54 -64.77 -66.67 69.15
CA ILE A 54 -63.34 -66.81 69.47
C ILE A 54 -62.63 -67.64 68.40
N SER A 55 -63.25 -68.72 67.91
CA SER A 55 -62.67 -69.54 66.85
C SER A 55 -62.55 -68.77 65.53
N SER A 56 -63.58 -68.00 65.13
CA SER A 56 -63.55 -67.22 63.90
C SER A 56 -62.53 -66.07 63.99
N LEU A 57 -62.44 -65.38 65.12
CA LEU A 57 -61.44 -64.35 65.39
C LEU A 57 -60.01 -64.90 65.36
N ARG A 58 -59.77 -66.10 65.91
CA ARG A 58 -58.45 -66.76 65.82
C ARG A 58 -58.05 -67.04 64.39
N VAL A 59 -58.97 -67.53 63.56
CA VAL A 59 -58.73 -67.75 62.12
C VAL A 59 -58.45 -66.43 61.41
N LEU A 60 -59.23 -65.38 61.72
CA LEU A 60 -59.06 -64.05 61.12
C LEU A 60 -57.71 -63.44 61.48
N ILE A 61 -57.30 -63.52 62.75
CA ILE A 61 -55.97 -63.06 63.22
C ILE A 61 -54.88 -63.82 62.48
N SER A 62 -54.95 -65.16 62.44
CA SER A 62 -53.94 -65.98 61.75
C SER A 62 -53.84 -65.61 60.26
N LYS A 63 -54.97 -65.42 59.59
CA LYS A 63 -55.00 -64.95 58.19
C LYS A 63 -54.37 -63.57 58.03
N LYS A 64 -54.74 -62.59 58.87
CA LYS A 64 -54.20 -61.23 58.81
C LYS A 64 -52.71 -61.17 59.11
N THR A 65 -52.22 -61.99 60.04
CA THR A 65 -50.78 -62.11 60.31
C THR A 65 -50.05 -62.65 59.08
N ARG A 66 -50.59 -63.70 58.44
CA ARG A 66 -49.99 -64.28 57.23
C ARG A 66 -50.01 -63.31 56.05
N ASP A 67 -51.10 -62.59 55.83
CA ASP A 67 -51.22 -61.56 54.80
C ASP A 67 -50.19 -60.42 55.03
N ALA A 68 -49.98 -60.02 56.29
CA ALA A 68 -48.98 -59.02 56.65
C ALA A 68 -47.55 -59.53 56.41
N GLU A 69 -47.25 -60.78 56.77
CA GLU A 69 -45.96 -61.42 56.49
C GLU A 69 -45.67 -61.50 54.99
N THR A 70 -46.65 -61.88 54.17
CA THR A 70 -46.48 -61.91 52.71
C THR A 70 -46.24 -60.51 52.15
N HIS A 71 -46.98 -59.50 52.62
CA HIS A 71 -46.78 -58.12 52.18
C HIS A 71 -45.40 -57.58 52.56
N ILE A 72 -44.90 -57.91 53.76
CA ILE A 72 -43.54 -57.56 54.19
C ILE A 72 -42.51 -58.23 53.28
N LEU A 73 -42.70 -59.50 52.94
CA LEU A 73 -41.79 -60.22 52.05
C LEU A 73 -41.77 -59.59 50.64
N GLU A 74 -42.94 -59.31 50.07
CA GLU A 74 -43.09 -58.65 48.77
C GLU A 74 -42.45 -57.25 48.76
N SER A 75 -42.68 -56.47 49.82
CA SER A 75 -42.09 -55.14 49.98
C SER A 75 -40.56 -55.22 50.07
N ASN A 76 -40.03 -56.18 50.83
CA ASN A 76 -38.59 -56.39 50.95
C ASN A 76 -37.95 -56.81 49.62
N LEU A 77 -38.62 -57.68 48.85
CA LEU A 77 -38.19 -58.06 47.51
C LEU A 77 -38.18 -56.86 46.56
N LEU A 78 -39.20 -56.01 46.62
CA LEU A 78 -39.26 -54.78 45.82
C LEU A 78 -38.12 -53.81 46.20
N ILE A 79 -37.87 -53.63 47.49
CA ILE A 79 -36.75 -52.80 47.98
C ILE A 79 -35.41 -53.33 47.47
N ALA A 80 -35.21 -54.65 47.46
CA ALA A 80 -33.98 -55.26 46.93
C ALA A 80 -33.82 -54.98 45.43
N LYS A 81 -34.87 -55.21 44.63
CA LYS A 81 -34.86 -54.91 43.18
C LYS A 81 -34.56 -53.44 42.89
N LEU A 82 -35.25 -52.52 43.57
CA LEU A 82 -35.03 -51.08 43.38
C LEU A 82 -33.62 -50.64 43.80
N LYS A 83 -33.03 -51.29 44.81
CA LYS A 83 -31.63 -51.04 45.17
C LYS A 83 -30.68 -51.51 44.08
N ASP A 84 -30.89 -52.71 43.54
CA ASP A 84 -30.06 -53.25 42.46
C ASP A 84 -30.15 -52.35 41.22
N GLU A 85 -31.36 -52.01 40.77
CA GLU A 85 -31.61 -51.07 39.66
C GLU A 85 -30.95 -49.70 39.89
N LEU A 86 -31.04 -49.14 41.10
CA LEU A 86 -30.37 -47.88 41.44
C LEU A 86 -28.85 -47.99 41.37
N THR A 87 -28.28 -49.11 41.84
CA THR A 87 -26.83 -49.30 41.79
C THR A 87 -26.33 -49.52 40.36
N GLU A 88 -27.10 -50.21 39.53
CA GLU A 88 -26.82 -50.40 38.11
C GLU A 88 -26.89 -49.06 37.37
N ALA A 89 -27.96 -48.29 37.56
CA ALA A 89 -28.10 -46.95 36.98
C ALA A 89 -26.91 -46.05 37.36
N LYS A 90 -26.52 -46.03 38.64
CA LYS A 90 -25.35 -45.24 39.10
C LYS A 90 -24.04 -45.67 38.43
N ARG A 91 -23.82 -46.98 38.26
CA ARG A 91 -22.63 -47.48 37.55
C ARG A 91 -22.67 -47.10 36.07
N SER A 92 -23.82 -47.20 35.42
CA SER A 92 -24.01 -46.80 34.02
C SER A 92 -23.74 -45.32 33.83
N THR A 93 -24.40 -44.44 34.60
CA THR A 93 -24.23 -42.99 34.49
C THR A 93 -22.78 -42.59 34.73
N LYS A 94 -22.10 -43.16 35.73
CA LYS A 94 -20.68 -42.88 35.95
C LYS A 94 -19.82 -43.32 34.76
N GLY A 95 -20.11 -44.48 34.16
CA GLY A 95 -19.42 -44.94 32.96
C GLY A 95 -19.62 -44.00 31.77
N GLU A 96 -20.84 -43.52 31.57
CA GLU A 96 -21.19 -42.53 30.55
C GLU A 96 -20.47 -41.19 30.79
N GLU A 97 -20.45 -40.69 32.03
CA GLU A 97 -19.72 -39.47 32.41
C GLU A 97 -18.22 -39.58 32.09
N GLU A 98 -17.58 -40.69 32.48
CA GLU A 98 -16.16 -40.92 32.19
C GLU A 98 -15.87 -41.09 30.70
N PHE A 99 -16.82 -41.63 29.94
CA PHE A 99 -16.71 -41.75 28.49
C PHE A 99 -16.83 -40.39 27.81
N VAL A 100 -17.84 -39.60 28.16
CA VAL A 100 -18.06 -38.25 27.63
C VAL A 100 -16.87 -37.36 27.95
N SER A 101 -16.38 -37.37 29.20
CA SER A 101 -15.21 -36.58 29.59
C SER A 101 -13.96 -36.95 28.79
N ARG A 102 -13.72 -38.25 28.56
CA ARG A 102 -12.59 -38.69 27.72
C ARG A 102 -12.76 -38.27 26.26
N LEU A 103 -13.97 -38.38 25.71
CA LEU A 103 -14.27 -37.98 24.35
C LEU A 103 -14.05 -36.47 24.15
N GLU A 104 -14.54 -35.65 25.08
CA GLU A 104 -14.37 -34.20 25.06
C GLU A 104 -12.89 -33.81 25.14
N ARG A 105 -12.12 -34.45 26.03
CA ARG A 105 -10.67 -34.21 26.14
C ARG A 105 -9.93 -34.51 24.83
N VAL A 106 -10.27 -35.61 24.16
CA VAL A 106 -9.67 -35.95 22.86
C VAL A 106 -10.05 -34.91 21.81
N ARG A 107 -11.34 -34.56 21.70
CA ARG A 107 -11.81 -33.53 20.75
C ARG A 107 -11.14 -32.17 20.97
N GLU A 108 -10.95 -31.79 22.23
CA GLU A 108 -10.23 -30.56 22.58
C GLU A 108 -8.77 -30.65 22.12
N SER A 109 -8.08 -31.75 22.43
CA SER A 109 -6.68 -31.94 22.01
C SER A 109 -6.50 -31.94 20.49
N GLU A 110 -7.42 -32.55 19.75
CA GLU A 110 -7.42 -32.54 18.28
C GLU A 110 -7.66 -31.14 17.74
N ARG A 111 -8.63 -30.39 18.30
CA ARG A 111 -8.87 -29.00 17.91
C ARG A 111 -7.66 -28.11 18.17
N VAL A 112 -7.06 -28.22 19.35
CA VAL A 112 -5.85 -27.45 19.69
C VAL A 112 -4.73 -27.77 18.71
N ALA A 113 -4.47 -29.04 18.43
CA ALA A 113 -3.44 -29.44 17.47
C ALA A 113 -3.71 -28.90 16.05
N LEU A 114 -4.96 -28.89 15.60
CA LEU A 114 -5.33 -28.29 14.31
C LEU A 114 -5.09 -26.79 14.28
N PHE A 115 -5.52 -26.07 15.32
CA PHE A 115 -5.29 -24.63 15.41
C PHE A 115 -3.81 -24.27 15.52
N ASP A 116 -3.02 -25.06 16.26
CA ASP A 116 -1.57 -24.84 16.40
C ASP A 116 -0.86 -25.00 15.04
N GLU A 117 -1.30 -25.95 14.21
CA GLU A 117 -0.74 -26.15 12.86
C GLU A 117 -1.15 -25.01 11.91
N GLU A 118 -2.42 -24.60 11.92
CA GLU A 118 -2.91 -23.45 11.15
C GLU A 118 -2.21 -22.15 11.58
N GLU A 119 -2.04 -21.93 12.88
CA GLU A 119 -1.33 -20.77 13.42
C GLU A 119 0.13 -20.79 12.99
N ARG A 120 0.79 -21.95 13.04
CA ARG A 120 2.18 -22.11 12.57
C ARG A 120 2.32 -21.79 11.08
N GLU A 121 1.41 -22.29 10.25
CA GLU A 121 1.42 -21.99 8.81
C GLU A 121 1.25 -20.48 8.55
N MET A 122 0.34 -19.84 9.28
CA MET A 122 0.13 -18.38 9.17
C MET A 122 1.33 -17.57 9.67
N VAL A 123 1.97 -18.01 10.75
CA VAL A 123 3.21 -17.43 11.28
C VAL A 123 4.33 -17.52 10.24
N GLU A 124 4.51 -18.68 9.62
CA GLU A 124 5.50 -18.90 8.57
C GLU A 124 5.23 -18.02 7.34
N LYS A 125 3.98 -17.96 6.87
CA LYS A 125 3.58 -17.07 5.76
C LYS A 125 3.87 -15.61 6.08
N ARG A 126 3.49 -15.14 7.27
CA ARG A 126 3.78 -13.78 7.72
C ARG A 126 5.28 -13.49 7.70
N ASP A 127 6.10 -14.42 8.18
CA ASP A 127 7.54 -14.22 8.27
C ASP A 127 8.23 -14.32 6.90
N ASN A 128 7.70 -15.13 5.98
CA ASN A 128 8.05 -15.10 4.56
C ASN A 128 7.74 -13.71 3.96
N TYR A 129 6.52 -13.21 4.13
CA TYR A 129 6.14 -11.90 3.59
C TYR A 129 6.96 -10.74 4.18
N LYS A 130 7.34 -10.81 5.46
CA LYS A 130 8.26 -9.82 6.05
C LYS A 130 9.62 -9.84 5.36
N ARG A 131 10.18 -11.03 5.12
CA ARG A 131 11.45 -11.17 4.40
C ARG A 131 11.37 -10.63 2.98
N ASP A 132 10.27 -10.92 2.27
CA ASP A 132 10.05 -10.43 0.91
C ASP A 132 9.96 -8.89 0.89
N ILE A 133 9.23 -8.29 1.83
CA ILE A 133 9.12 -6.83 1.96
C ILE A 133 10.49 -6.20 2.25
N GLU A 134 11.28 -6.78 3.16
CA GLU A 134 12.63 -6.29 3.47
C GLU A 134 13.56 -6.38 2.25
N TYR A 135 13.47 -7.48 1.49
CA TYR A 135 14.22 -7.66 0.26
C TYR A 135 13.83 -6.62 -0.80
N GLU A 136 12.54 -6.46 -1.07
CA GLU A 136 12.02 -5.46 -2.02
C GLU A 136 12.42 -4.04 -1.61
N HIS A 137 12.35 -3.73 -0.31
CA HIS A 137 12.79 -2.44 0.20
C HIS A 137 14.28 -2.21 -0.06
N ARG A 138 15.13 -3.21 0.21
CA ARG A 138 16.58 -3.12 -0.04
C ARG A 138 16.88 -2.90 -1.51
N VAL A 139 16.28 -3.70 -2.39
CA VAL A 139 16.45 -3.59 -3.85
C VAL A 139 15.97 -2.22 -4.35
N THR A 140 14.84 -1.73 -3.83
CA THR A 140 14.32 -0.40 -4.17
C THR A 140 15.33 0.69 -3.82
N VAL A 141 15.88 0.66 -2.61
CA VAL A 141 16.90 1.64 -2.16
C VAL A 141 18.16 1.57 -3.04
N GLU A 142 18.63 0.36 -3.38
CA GLU A 142 19.78 0.16 -4.27
C GLU A 142 19.52 0.75 -5.67
N ILE A 143 18.34 0.50 -6.24
CA ILE A 143 17.92 1.04 -7.54
C ILE A 143 17.82 2.57 -7.49
N GLU A 144 17.20 3.12 -6.44
CA GLU A 144 17.07 4.57 -6.27
C GLU A 144 18.43 5.25 -6.12
N SER A 145 19.36 4.66 -5.36
CA SER A 145 20.74 5.16 -5.25
C SER A 145 21.42 5.18 -6.61
N TRP A 146 21.37 4.07 -7.35
CA TRP A 146 21.96 3.97 -8.68
C TRP A 146 21.37 4.97 -9.67
N LEU A 147 20.05 5.14 -9.68
CA LEU A 147 19.36 6.13 -10.51
C LEU A 147 19.77 7.55 -10.15
N ASN A 148 19.91 7.85 -8.85
CA ASN A 148 20.35 9.16 -8.38
C ASN A 148 21.80 9.48 -8.79
N GLU A 149 22.71 8.53 -8.63
CA GLU A 149 24.10 8.63 -9.08
C GLU A 149 24.17 8.86 -10.59
N ARG A 150 23.44 8.04 -11.37
CA ARG A 150 23.38 8.16 -12.83
C ARG A 150 22.83 9.53 -13.25
N ARG A 151 21.79 10.01 -12.57
CA ARG A 151 21.21 11.33 -12.80
C ARG A 151 22.21 12.45 -12.49
N SER A 152 22.97 12.34 -11.40
CA SER A 152 24.02 13.33 -11.07
C SER A 152 25.09 13.38 -12.14
N HIS A 153 25.59 12.21 -12.54
CA HIS A 153 26.61 12.10 -13.58
C HIS A 153 26.14 12.70 -14.92
N LEU A 154 24.89 12.44 -15.33
CA LEU A 154 24.33 13.04 -16.55
C LEU A 154 24.17 14.56 -16.44
N LYS A 155 23.83 15.09 -15.26
CA LYS A 155 23.76 16.54 -15.03
C LYS A 155 25.13 17.20 -15.13
N GLU A 156 26.17 16.58 -14.57
CA GLU A 156 27.55 17.06 -14.68
C GLU A 156 28.02 17.06 -16.13
N LEU A 157 27.75 15.97 -16.87
CA LEU A 157 28.09 15.87 -18.28
C LEU A 157 27.36 16.94 -19.12
N LEU A 158 26.07 17.16 -18.83
CA LEU A 158 25.29 18.21 -19.48
C LEU A 158 25.89 19.60 -19.20
N GLN A 159 26.23 19.90 -17.94
CA GLN A 159 26.85 21.17 -17.58
C GLN A 159 28.20 21.36 -18.29
N PHE A 160 29.03 20.31 -18.33
CA PHE A 160 30.29 20.33 -19.06
C PHE A 160 30.09 20.69 -20.54
N TRP A 161 29.14 20.06 -21.22
CA TRP A 161 28.88 20.33 -22.64
C TRP A 161 28.28 21.70 -22.89
N ILE A 162 27.41 22.19 -22.00
CA ILE A 162 26.89 23.55 -22.07
C ILE A 162 28.04 24.55 -21.98
N GLU A 163 28.93 24.39 -21.00
CA GLU A 163 30.04 25.33 -20.79
C GLU A 163 31.04 25.27 -21.93
N LYS A 164 31.40 24.07 -22.38
CA LYS A 164 32.26 23.89 -23.56
C LYS A 164 31.67 24.56 -24.80
N SER A 165 30.37 24.36 -25.06
CA SER A 165 29.68 24.97 -26.19
C SER A 165 29.70 26.50 -26.11
N LYS A 166 29.48 27.10 -24.93
CA LYS A 166 29.59 28.55 -24.75
C LYS A 166 30.99 29.06 -25.09
N VAL A 167 32.03 28.39 -24.60
CA VAL A 167 33.43 28.76 -24.88
C VAL A 167 33.73 28.64 -26.38
N ASP A 168 33.30 27.55 -27.02
CA ASP A 168 33.50 27.34 -28.45
C ASP A 168 32.78 28.41 -29.29
N ILE A 169 31.53 28.75 -28.92
CA ILE A 169 30.77 29.83 -29.57
C ILE A 169 31.49 31.17 -29.40
N ALA A 170 31.88 31.54 -28.18
CA ALA A 170 32.58 32.81 -27.93
C ALA A 170 33.91 32.89 -28.69
N THR A 171 34.64 31.78 -28.79
CA THR A 171 35.88 31.70 -29.58
C THR A 171 35.60 31.90 -31.07
N LYS A 172 34.54 31.27 -31.61
CA LYS A 172 34.16 31.41 -33.02
C LYS A 172 33.63 32.79 -33.36
N GLU A 173 32.85 33.40 -32.46
CA GLU A 173 32.42 34.79 -32.58
C GLU A 173 33.61 35.74 -32.58
N GLY A 174 34.60 35.54 -31.71
CA GLY A 174 35.85 36.31 -31.70
C GLY A 174 36.63 36.21 -33.01
N GLN A 175 36.81 34.98 -33.53
CA GLN A 175 37.44 34.75 -34.83
C GLN A 175 36.68 35.43 -35.98
N LEU A 176 35.34 35.41 -35.93
CA LEU A 176 34.51 36.06 -36.93
C LEU A 176 34.67 37.58 -36.90
N GLN A 177 34.68 38.19 -35.71
CA GLN A 177 34.89 39.64 -35.53
C GLN A 177 36.27 40.07 -36.04
N GLU A 178 37.31 39.28 -35.76
CA GLU A 178 38.66 39.54 -36.29
C GLU A 178 38.69 39.49 -37.82
N LEU A 179 38.05 38.49 -38.43
CA LEU A 179 37.95 38.39 -39.89
C LEU A 179 37.17 39.57 -40.50
N ILE A 180 36.10 40.03 -39.86
CA ILE A 180 35.33 41.20 -40.29
C ILE A 180 36.23 42.45 -40.23
N ALA A 181 36.92 42.69 -39.11
CA ALA A 181 37.82 43.82 -38.95
C ALA A 181 38.98 43.80 -39.97
N ASN A 182 39.57 42.63 -40.22
CA ASN A 182 40.61 42.45 -41.23
C ASN A 182 40.08 42.75 -42.63
N ARG A 183 38.88 42.26 -42.97
CA ARG A 183 38.24 42.54 -44.27
C ARG A 183 37.95 44.02 -44.45
N GLU A 184 37.46 44.71 -43.42
CA GLU A 184 37.23 46.16 -43.45
C GLU A 184 38.54 46.94 -43.64
N ALA A 185 39.61 46.53 -42.96
CA ALA A 185 40.93 47.14 -43.11
C ALA A 185 41.48 46.95 -44.53
N ASP A 186 41.35 45.75 -45.09
CA ASP A 186 41.79 45.46 -46.46
C ASP A 186 40.95 46.22 -47.50
N LEU A 187 39.64 46.38 -47.26
CA LEU A 187 38.78 47.20 -48.12
C LEU A 187 39.24 48.66 -48.13
N LYS A 188 39.54 49.24 -46.96
CA LYS A 188 40.10 50.60 -46.87
C LYS A 188 41.42 50.74 -47.60
N ARG A 189 42.34 49.78 -47.42
CA ARG A 189 43.63 49.77 -48.16
C ARG A 189 43.42 49.74 -49.67
N LYS A 190 42.44 48.96 -50.13
CA LYS A 190 42.08 48.88 -51.55
C LYS A 190 41.53 50.23 -52.04
N GLU A 191 40.59 50.83 -51.33
CA GLU A 191 40.02 52.14 -51.67
C GLU A 191 41.10 53.23 -51.74
N GLU A 192 42.01 53.27 -50.77
CA GLU A 192 43.16 54.19 -50.78
C GLU A 192 44.08 53.96 -51.98
N ALA A 193 44.36 52.70 -52.34
CA ALA A 193 45.18 52.37 -53.50
C ALA A 193 44.50 52.76 -54.82
N GLU A 194 43.19 52.54 -54.94
CA GLU A 194 42.39 52.99 -56.09
C GLU A 194 42.40 54.51 -56.22
N GLN A 195 42.28 55.24 -55.10
CA GLN A 195 42.38 56.69 -55.08
C GLN A 195 43.76 57.18 -55.53
N ARG A 196 44.86 56.62 -54.99
CA ARG A 196 46.22 56.96 -55.41
C ARG A 196 46.46 56.69 -56.90
N LEU A 197 45.92 55.58 -57.41
CA LEU A 197 46.02 55.24 -58.83
C LEU A 197 45.24 56.24 -59.70
N LYS A 198 44.06 56.70 -59.24
CA LYS A 198 43.30 57.76 -59.91
C LYS A 198 44.07 59.08 -59.94
N GLU A 199 44.63 59.49 -58.81
CA GLU A 199 45.47 60.70 -58.70
C GLU A 199 46.70 60.62 -59.61
N ALA A 200 47.40 59.48 -59.62
CA ALA A 200 48.55 59.25 -60.49
C ALA A 200 48.16 59.30 -61.98
N ARG A 201 47.02 58.71 -62.37
CA ARG A 201 46.53 58.79 -63.76
C ARG A 201 46.21 60.23 -64.17
N GLN A 202 45.53 60.98 -63.30
CA GLN A 202 45.24 62.40 -63.54
C GLN A 202 46.51 63.23 -63.69
N TYR A 203 47.52 62.98 -62.85
CA TYR A 203 48.82 63.63 -62.96
C TYR A 203 49.53 63.30 -64.28
N VAL A 204 49.58 62.02 -64.67
CA VAL A 204 50.19 61.59 -65.94
C VAL A 204 49.48 62.23 -67.13
N GLU A 205 48.15 62.23 -67.13
CA GLU A 205 47.35 62.86 -68.19
C GLU A 205 47.61 64.37 -68.27
N ALA A 206 47.61 65.07 -67.14
CA ALA A 206 47.93 66.49 -67.07
C ALA A 206 49.36 66.79 -67.58
N GLU A 207 50.34 65.95 -67.22
CA GLU A 207 51.72 66.09 -67.67
C GLU A 207 51.89 65.81 -69.17
N LEU A 208 51.14 64.84 -69.72
CA LEU A 208 51.10 64.59 -71.17
C LEU A 208 50.52 65.78 -71.92
N VAL A 209 49.40 66.33 -71.45
CA VAL A 209 48.80 67.55 -72.02
C VAL A 209 49.77 68.72 -71.94
N ARG A 210 50.44 68.91 -70.79
CA ARG A 210 51.45 69.97 -70.61
C ARG A 210 52.62 69.83 -71.58
N ARG A 211 53.15 68.62 -71.76
CA ARG A 211 54.26 68.35 -72.70
C ARG A 211 53.86 68.59 -74.14
N GLU A 212 52.65 68.17 -74.52
CA GLU A 212 52.10 68.42 -75.84
C GLU A 212 51.93 69.93 -76.09
N GLN A 213 51.41 70.67 -75.11
CA GLN A 213 51.30 72.13 -75.18
C GLN A 213 52.67 72.80 -75.36
N ILE A 214 53.68 72.39 -74.59
CA ILE A 214 55.06 72.89 -74.72
C ILE A 214 55.62 72.57 -76.12
N ARG A 215 55.36 71.38 -76.66
CA ARG A 215 55.81 71.00 -78.01
C ARG A 215 55.18 71.91 -79.07
N ILE A 216 53.87 72.13 -79.01
CA ILE A 216 53.14 73.02 -79.92
C ILE A 216 53.71 74.45 -79.83
N GLU A 217 53.90 74.99 -78.62
CA GLU A 217 54.48 76.32 -78.42
C GLU A 217 55.91 76.44 -79.00
N GLN A 218 56.74 75.40 -78.83
CA GLN A 218 58.09 75.36 -79.41
C GLN A 218 58.05 75.29 -80.95
N GLU A 219 57.13 74.51 -81.53
CA GLU A 219 56.94 74.44 -82.98
C GLU A 219 56.46 75.80 -83.53
N GLU A 220 55.51 76.46 -82.86
CA GLU A 220 55.05 77.81 -83.21
C GLU A 220 56.19 78.83 -83.14
N GLN A 221 56.96 78.83 -82.06
CA GLN A 221 58.14 79.70 -81.91
C GLN A 221 59.18 79.43 -83.00
N ALA A 222 59.44 78.17 -83.34
CA ALA A 222 60.37 77.81 -84.41
C ALA A 222 59.89 78.33 -85.77
N VAL A 223 58.58 78.24 -86.06
CA VAL A 223 57.96 78.84 -87.25
C VAL A 223 58.08 80.37 -87.23
N GLN A 224 57.83 81.02 -86.09
CA GLN A 224 57.98 82.47 -85.92
C GLN A 224 59.43 82.94 -86.11
N ILE A 225 60.41 82.22 -85.57
CA ILE A 225 61.84 82.52 -85.78
C ILE A 225 62.20 82.32 -87.26
N LYS A 226 61.78 81.22 -87.88
CA LYS A 226 62.05 80.94 -89.29
C LYS A 226 61.45 82.01 -90.21
N THR A 227 60.22 82.44 -89.94
CA THR A 227 59.58 83.53 -90.68
C THR A 227 60.28 84.87 -90.43
N THR A 228 60.64 85.18 -89.18
CA THR A 228 61.42 86.37 -88.82
C THR A 228 62.77 86.40 -89.54
N VAL A 229 63.53 85.29 -89.55
CA VAL A 229 64.80 85.17 -90.28
C VAL A 229 64.60 85.34 -91.78
N ARG A 230 63.54 84.80 -92.37
CA ARG A 230 63.20 85.03 -93.79
C ARG A 230 62.92 86.51 -94.07
N ILE A 231 62.16 87.19 -93.20
CA ILE A 231 61.89 88.64 -93.30
C ILE A 231 63.19 89.44 -93.15
N GLN A 232 64.04 89.11 -92.17
CA GLN A 232 65.34 89.75 -91.97
C GLN A 232 66.26 89.55 -93.17
N ALA A 233 66.32 88.34 -93.72
CA ALA A 233 67.11 88.01 -94.90
C ALA A 233 66.58 88.76 -96.14
N TRP A 234 65.26 88.80 -96.34
CA TRP A 234 64.61 89.59 -97.39
C TRP A 234 64.96 91.07 -97.25
N TRP A 235 64.86 91.64 -96.04
CA TRP A 235 65.20 93.03 -95.79
C TRP A 235 66.69 93.32 -96.02
N ARG A 236 67.60 92.47 -95.53
CA ARG A 236 69.05 92.57 -95.79
C ARG A 236 69.35 92.52 -97.30
N MET A 237 68.74 91.59 -98.02
CA MET A 237 68.87 91.49 -99.49
C MET A 237 68.34 92.75 -100.18
N MET A 238 67.23 93.31 -99.70
CA MET A 238 66.66 94.55 -100.23
C MET A 238 67.55 95.76 -99.93
N MET A 239 68.18 95.84 -98.75
CA MET A 239 69.17 96.87 -98.42
C MET A 239 70.38 96.80 -99.35
N VAL A 240 70.87 95.59 -99.67
CA VAL A 240 71.98 95.39 -100.63
C VAL A 240 71.56 95.78 -102.04
N ARG A 241 70.39 95.30 -102.52
CA ARG A 241 69.90 95.57 -103.88
C ARG A 241 69.56 97.04 -104.12
N ARG A 242 69.04 97.75 -103.11
CA ARG A 242 68.73 99.19 -103.19
C ARG A 242 69.91 100.09 -102.78
N GLY A 243 71.06 99.53 -102.40
CA GLY A 243 72.28 100.30 -102.07
C GLY A 243 72.12 101.20 -100.84
N LEU A 244 71.36 100.75 -99.84
CA LEU A 244 71.07 101.49 -98.60
C LEU A 244 72.09 101.13 -97.51
N GLY A 245 72.46 102.12 -96.67
CA GLY A 245 73.44 101.94 -95.59
C GLY A 245 74.87 101.71 -96.07
N GLN A 246 75.58 100.77 -95.44
CA GLN A 246 77.01 100.49 -95.67
C GLN A 246 77.38 99.95 -97.06
N PHE A 247 76.40 99.58 -97.90
CA PHE A 247 76.61 99.03 -99.25
C PHE A 247 76.61 100.09 -100.38
N LYS A 248 76.70 101.38 -100.01
CA LYS A 248 76.75 102.51 -100.95
C LYS A 248 78.15 102.61 -101.61
N LYS A 249 78.24 102.49 -102.93
CA LYS A 249 79.52 102.51 -103.68
C LYS A 249 80.15 103.93 -103.67
N LYS A 250 81.43 104.05 -103.24
CA LYS A 250 82.25 105.30 -103.28
C LYS A 250 83.13 105.38 -104.54
N LYS A 251 83.30 106.59 -105.11
CA LYS A 251 84.16 106.94 -106.27
C LYS A 251 85.59 107.34 -105.84
N THR A 252 86.55 107.15 -106.75
CA THR A 252 88.04 107.12 -106.68
C THR A 252 88.78 108.48 -106.83
N ASN A 253 89.92 108.67 -106.12
CA ASN A 253 91.30 108.87 -106.65
C ASN A 253 92.34 109.36 -105.58
N GLN A 254 93.60 108.91 -105.74
CA GLN A 254 94.86 109.01 -104.93
C GLN A 254 95.57 110.40 -104.89
N PRO A 255 96.69 110.68 -104.14
CA PRO A 255 97.78 109.78 -103.63
C PRO A 255 98.39 109.99 -102.20
N GLU A 256 99.29 109.04 -101.86
CA GLU A 256 100.09 108.66 -100.65
C GLU A 256 101.50 109.35 -100.56
N PRO A 257 102.51 109.07 -99.63
CA PRO A 257 102.88 107.78 -98.95
C PRO A 257 103.63 107.72 -97.56
N LYS A 258 103.60 106.51 -96.95
CA LYS A 258 104.62 105.65 -96.23
C LYS A 258 105.31 106.00 -94.87
N LYS A 259 105.22 105.06 -93.89
CA LYS A 259 106.32 104.20 -93.35
C LYS A 259 105.91 103.18 -92.23
N ASN A 260 106.19 101.90 -92.51
CA ASN A 260 106.71 100.73 -91.74
C ASN A 260 106.45 100.42 -90.23
N GLY A 261 106.22 99.11 -89.96
CA GLY A 261 106.76 98.30 -88.82
C GLY A 261 105.81 97.23 -88.22
N LEU A 262 105.99 95.91 -88.46
CA LEU A 262 106.59 94.84 -87.58
C LEU A 262 105.84 94.61 -86.23
N ARG A 263 105.47 93.42 -85.68
CA ARG A 263 105.80 91.96 -85.65
C ARG A 263 104.52 91.22 -85.17
N LYS A 264 104.29 89.89 -85.21
CA LYS A 264 105.04 88.65 -85.48
C LYS A 264 104.01 87.60 -85.90
#